data_AF-X1T1C0-F1
#
_entry.id   AF-X1T1C0-F1
#
_cell.length_a   1.000
_cell.length_b   1.000
_cell.length_c   1.000
_cell.angle_alpha   90.00
_cell.angle_beta   90.00
_cell.angle_gamma   90.00
#
_symmetry.space_group_name_H-M   'P 1'
#
loop_
_entity.id
_entity.type
_entity.pdbx_description
1 polymer ?
#
loop_
_entity_poly.entity_id
_entity_poly.type
_entity_poly.pdbx_seq_one_letter_code
_entity_poly.pdbx_strand_id
1 'polypeptide(L)'
;MNISKELKEVMVTLRLSGIVATLPDRISYAVSKKLSHEEFLEMIFFDEREKRQARLLNTKMKKAGVDANIESYSWDTTTVYDRSLARKLFSLAFVEAHSSVLIFGPTGVGKTFLAKHLAFACLKAGYSVTFARADKLFKHLRLSAIDGTYERTIGSYLRPDILIIDDFGIKEMTREEAGEFYEIILE
;
A
#
# COMPACT_ATOMS: atom_id res chain seq x y z
N MET A 1 -28.00 -24.44 -2.09
CA MET A 1 -29.16 -23.87 -1.35
C MET A 1 -29.40 -22.47 -1.90
N ASN A 2 -30.61 -22.12 -2.35
CA ASN A 2 -30.88 -20.81 -2.96
C ASN A 2 -31.19 -19.75 -1.90
N ILE A 3 -30.45 -18.65 -1.91
CA ILE A 3 -30.70 -17.47 -1.05
C ILE A 3 -32.01 -16.83 -1.49
N SER A 4 -32.86 -16.39 -0.55
CA SER A 4 -34.09 -15.69 -0.89
C SER A 4 -33.80 -14.39 -1.67
N LYS A 5 -34.68 -14.06 -2.60
CA LYS A 5 -34.53 -12.85 -3.43
C LYS A 5 -34.48 -11.58 -2.57
N GLU A 6 -35.35 -11.49 -1.59
CA GLU A 6 -35.44 -10.36 -0.65
C GLU A 6 -34.14 -10.19 0.15
N LEU A 7 -33.58 -11.27 0.71
CA LEU A 7 -32.32 -11.21 1.46
C LEU A 7 -31.17 -10.72 0.58
N LYS A 8 -31.12 -11.15 -0.69
CA LYS A 8 -30.13 -10.69 -1.65
C LYS A 8 -30.26 -9.19 -1.95
N GLU A 9 -31.49 -8.70 -2.14
CA GLU A 9 -31.77 -7.28 -2.39
C GLU A 9 -31.36 -6.39 -1.21
N VAL A 10 -31.66 -6.81 0.01
CA VAL A 10 -31.23 -6.12 1.24
C VAL A 10 -29.70 -6.04 1.32
N MET A 11 -29.01 -7.17 1.11
CA MET A 11 -27.55 -7.20 1.17
C MET A 11 -26.89 -6.32 0.11
N VAL A 12 -27.44 -6.26 -1.11
CA VAL A 12 -26.95 -5.36 -2.17
C VAL A 12 -27.14 -3.89 -1.77
N THR A 13 -28.30 -3.55 -1.21
CA THR A 13 -28.62 -2.19 -0.76
C THR A 13 -27.67 -1.74 0.35
N LEU A 14 -27.36 -2.64 1.29
CA LEU A 14 -26.40 -2.41 2.38
C LEU A 14 -24.93 -2.54 1.96
N ARG A 15 -24.65 -2.81 0.67
CA ARG A 15 -23.30 -3.01 0.12
C ARG A 15 -22.51 -4.14 0.81
N LEU A 16 -23.18 -5.22 1.19
CA LEU A 16 -22.61 -6.41 1.84
C LEU A 16 -22.05 -7.40 0.80
N SER A 17 -21.19 -6.89 -0.09
CA SER A 17 -20.73 -7.64 -1.27
C SER A 17 -19.86 -8.86 -0.95
N GLY A 18 -19.25 -8.91 0.24
CA GLY A 18 -18.50 -10.07 0.73
C GLY A 18 -19.43 -11.19 1.11
N ILE A 19 -20.42 -10.87 1.94
CA ILE A 19 -21.45 -11.83 2.35
C ILE A 19 -22.17 -12.38 1.13
N VAL A 20 -22.63 -11.53 0.20
CA VAL A 20 -23.36 -11.97 -1.01
C VAL A 20 -22.59 -13.03 -1.80
N ALA A 21 -21.26 -12.92 -1.86
CA ALA A 21 -20.42 -13.81 -2.63
C ALA A 21 -20.21 -15.17 -1.94
N THR A 22 -20.10 -15.20 -0.61
CA THR A 22 -19.73 -16.41 0.16
C THR A 22 -20.91 -17.09 0.85
N LEU A 23 -22.05 -16.40 0.99
CA LEU A 23 -23.20 -16.86 1.78
C LEU A 23 -23.71 -18.27 1.43
N PRO A 24 -23.81 -18.71 0.15
CA PRO A 24 -24.25 -20.07 -0.16
C PRO A 24 -23.34 -21.15 0.45
N ASP A 25 -22.03 -20.93 0.40
CA ASP A 25 -21.02 -21.83 0.93
C ASP A 25 -21.01 -21.78 2.46
N ARG A 26 -21.14 -20.58 3.04
CA ARG A 26 -21.21 -20.38 4.50
C ARG A 26 -22.45 -21.01 5.13
N ILE A 27 -23.60 -20.96 4.46
CA ILE A 27 -24.82 -21.66 4.91
C ILE A 27 -24.58 -23.18 4.94
N SER A 28 -24.03 -23.72 3.85
CA SER A 28 -23.75 -25.16 3.74
C SER A 28 -22.76 -25.62 4.82
N TYR A 29 -21.73 -24.80 5.06
CA TYR A 29 -20.75 -25.01 6.13
C TYR A 29 -21.41 -24.99 7.52
N ALA A 30 -22.22 -23.99 7.81
CA ALA A 30 -22.88 -23.83 9.11
C ALA A 30 -23.79 -25.02 9.45
N VAL A 31 -24.55 -25.53 8.47
CA VAL A 31 -25.36 -26.75 8.63
C VAL A 31 -24.49 -27.96 8.93
N SER A 32 -23.40 -28.15 8.16
CA SER A 32 -22.50 -29.30 8.33
C SER A 32 -21.78 -29.32 9.69
N LYS A 33 -21.45 -28.13 10.21
CA LYS A 33 -20.72 -27.95 11.48
C LYS A 33 -21.63 -27.70 12.67
N LYS A 34 -22.94 -27.59 12.46
CA LYS A 34 -23.93 -27.25 13.50
C LYS A 34 -23.55 -25.98 14.27
N LEU A 35 -23.12 -24.96 13.54
CA LEU A 35 -22.79 -23.67 14.14
C LEU A 35 -24.03 -23.07 14.81
N SER A 36 -23.81 -22.45 15.97
CA SER A 36 -24.79 -21.56 16.60
C SER A 36 -25.08 -20.35 15.71
N HIS A 37 -26.18 -19.65 16.00
CA HIS A 37 -26.53 -18.42 15.28
C HIS A 37 -25.45 -17.35 15.43
N GLU A 38 -24.83 -17.24 16.59
CA GLU A 38 -23.74 -16.30 16.87
C GLU A 38 -22.52 -16.61 16.01
N GLU A 39 -22.03 -17.86 16.04
CA GLU A 39 -20.87 -18.30 15.23
C GLU A 39 -21.12 -18.10 13.72
N PHE A 40 -22.35 -18.33 13.25
CA PHE A 40 -22.71 -18.09 11.87
C PHE A 40 -22.64 -16.59 11.51
N LEU A 41 -23.20 -15.72 12.36
CA LEU A 41 -23.16 -14.28 12.16
C LEU A 41 -21.71 -13.77 12.17
N GLU A 42 -20.90 -14.20 13.13
CA GLU A 42 -19.48 -13.86 13.19
C GLU A 42 -18.75 -14.24 11.89
N MET A 43 -18.98 -15.46 11.40
CA MET A 43 -18.34 -15.96 10.17
C MET A 43 -18.70 -15.12 8.94
N ILE A 44 -19.97 -14.77 8.74
CA ILE A 44 -20.36 -13.98 7.57
C ILE A 44 -19.91 -12.51 7.66
N PHE A 45 -19.94 -11.91 8.87
CA PHE A 45 -19.45 -10.54 9.05
C PHE A 45 -17.93 -10.46 8.96
N PHE A 46 -17.22 -11.52 9.33
CA PHE A 46 -15.80 -11.66 9.07
C PHE A 46 -15.50 -11.59 7.57
N ASP A 47 -16.21 -12.37 6.72
CA ASP A 47 -16.04 -12.32 5.26
C ASP A 47 -16.25 -10.92 4.67
N GLU A 48 -17.26 -10.18 5.16
CA GLU A 48 -17.50 -8.80 4.72
C GLU A 48 -16.35 -7.87 5.12
N ARG A 49 -15.89 -7.99 6.37
CA ARG A 49 -14.80 -7.17 6.90
C ARG A 49 -13.53 -7.39 6.10
N GLU A 50 -13.14 -8.65 5.88
CA GLU A 50 -11.94 -9.00 5.11
C GLU A 50 -12.03 -8.45 3.68
N LYS A 51 -13.17 -8.59 3.01
CA LYS A 51 -13.34 -8.03 1.65
C LYS A 51 -13.24 -6.52 1.62
N ARG A 52 -13.80 -5.81 2.62
CA ARG A 52 -13.70 -4.36 2.72
C ARG A 52 -12.27 -3.91 2.99
N GLN A 53 -11.55 -4.57 3.89
CA GLN A 53 -10.16 -4.28 4.20
C GLN A 53 -9.27 -4.51 2.97
N ALA A 54 -9.43 -5.65 2.27
CA ALA A 54 -8.71 -5.94 1.04
C ALA A 54 -8.99 -4.90 -0.05
N ARG A 55 -10.24 -4.45 -0.21
CA ARG A 55 -10.60 -3.40 -1.17
C ARG A 55 -9.95 -2.06 -0.82
N LEU A 56 -9.99 -1.68 0.46
CA LEU A 56 -9.38 -0.44 0.94
C LEU A 56 -7.86 -0.46 0.70
N LEU A 57 -7.19 -1.55 1.06
CA LEU A 57 -5.76 -1.73 0.84
C LEU A 57 -5.41 -1.64 -0.65
N ASN A 58 -6.15 -2.34 -1.51
CA ASN A 58 -5.97 -2.27 -2.97
C ASN A 58 -6.13 -0.84 -3.51
N THR A 59 -7.12 -0.08 -3.01
CA THR A 59 -7.28 1.34 -3.39
C THR A 59 -6.09 2.17 -2.93
N LYS A 60 -5.60 1.97 -1.70
CA LYS A 60 -4.41 2.66 -1.18
C LYS A 60 -3.16 2.32 -1.99
N MET A 61 -2.93 1.04 -2.32
CA MET A 61 -1.79 0.59 -3.13
C MET A 61 -1.79 1.21 -4.52
N LYS A 62 -2.95 1.24 -5.20
CA LYS A 62 -3.09 1.91 -6.50
C LYS A 62 -2.77 3.39 -6.42
N LYS A 63 -3.27 4.08 -5.39
CA LYS A 63 -2.98 5.50 -5.16
C LYS A 63 -1.49 5.74 -4.87
N ALA A 64 -0.87 4.82 -4.13
CA ALA A 64 0.54 4.90 -3.77
C ALA A 64 1.50 4.54 -4.93
N GLY A 65 1.02 4.01 -6.05
CA GLY A 65 1.87 3.53 -7.15
C GLY A 65 2.53 2.17 -6.88
N VAL A 66 1.96 1.36 -5.98
CA VAL A 66 2.45 0.02 -5.63
C VAL A 66 1.63 -1.05 -6.36
N ASP A 67 2.31 -2.04 -6.92
CA ASP A 67 1.69 -3.13 -7.67
C ASP A 67 0.77 -3.99 -6.79
N ALA A 68 -0.43 -4.33 -7.28
CA ALA A 68 -1.45 -5.09 -6.53
C ALA A 68 -1.00 -6.49 -6.08
N ASN A 69 -0.03 -7.09 -6.78
CA ASN A 69 0.45 -8.45 -6.52
C ASN A 69 1.69 -8.51 -5.63
N ILE A 70 2.07 -7.41 -4.97
CA ILE A 70 3.29 -7.34 -4.17
C ILE A 70 3.36 -8.41 -3.07
N GLU A 71 2.22 -8.80 -2.46
CA GLU A 71 2.18 -9.88 -1.45
C GLU A 71 2.58 -11.25 -2.01
N SER A 72 2.32 -11.50 -3.29
CA SER A 72 2.60 -12.79 -3.93
C SER A 72 4.05 -12.93 -4.39
N TYR A 73 4.81 -11.85 -4.35
CA TYR A 73 6.22 -11.90 -4.70
C TYR A 73 7.01 -12.51 -3.55
N SER A 74 7.51 -13.74 -3.76
CA SER A 74 8.48 -14.32 -2.86
C SER A 74 9.79 -13.55 -2.99
N TRP A 75 10.37 -13.18 -1.84
CA TRP A 75 11.74 -12.67 -1.76
C TRP A 75 12.71 -13.82 -2.07
N ASP A 76 12.81 -14.17 -3.35
CA ASP A 76 13.79 -15.14 -3.84
C ASP A 76 15.05 -14.36 -4.18
N THR A 77 15.93 -14.18 -3.19
CA THR A 77 17.18 -13.49 -3.48
C THR A 77 18.36 -14.23 -2.84
N THR A 78 19.25 -14.66 -3.71
CA THR A 78 20.68 -14.92 -3.48
C THR A 78 21.44 -13.70 -2.90
N THR A 79 20.78 -12.55 -2.77
CA THR A 79 21.31 -11.32 -2.18
C THR A 79 21.50 -11.45 -0.67
N VAL A 80 22.75 -11.22 -0.23
CA VAL A 80 23.08 -11.12 1.19
C VAL A 80 22.81 -9.69 1.67
N TYR A 81 21.96 -9.56 2.68
CA TYR A 81 21.69 -8.30 3.36
C TYR A 81 21.63 -8.52 4.88
N ASP A 82 21.80 -7.45 5.66
CA ASP A 82 21.67 -7.51 7.11
C ASP A 82 20.21 -7.77 7.52
N ARG A 83 19.94 -9.00 7.97
CA ARG A 83 18.60 -9.42 8.43
C ARG A 83 18.14 -8.68 9.68
N SER A 84 19.06 -8.25 10.54
CA SER A 84 18.73 -7.45 11.72
C SER A 84 18.24 -6.07 11.30
N LEU A 85 18.97 -5.44 10.38
CA LEU A 85 18.58 -4.14 9.82
C LEU A 85 17.26 -4.22 9.06
N ALA A 86 17.06 -5.27 8.25
CA ALA A 86 15.79 -5.48 7.55
C ALA A 86 14.62 -5.65 8.54
N ARG A 87 14.78 -6.44 9.60
CA ARG A 87 13.75 -6.57 10.65
C ARG A 87 13.44 -5.24 11.33
N LYS A 88 14.47 -4.45 11.64
CA LYS A 88 14.28 -3.10 12.19
C LYS A 88 13.53 -2.20 11.21
N LEU A 89 13.86 -2.25 9.92
CA LEU A 89 13.18 -1.47 8.89
C LEU A 89 11.69 -1.86 8.77
N PHE A 90 11.39 -3.16 8.71
CA PHE A 90 10.02 -3.69 8.65
C PHE A 90 9.25 -3.61 9.97
N SER A 91 9.88 -3.24 11.08
CA SER A 91 9.17 -2.84 12.31
C SER A 91 8.46 -1.50 12.18
N LEU A 92 8.79 -0.73 11.13
CA LEU A 92 8.27 0.61 10.85
C LEU A 92 8.57 1.66 11.94
N ALA A 93 9.43 1.35 12.91
CA ALA A 93 9.80 2.28 13.98
C ALA A 93 10.43 3.59 13.46
N PHE A 94 10.97 3.60 12.24
CA PHE A 94 11.50 4.82 11.61
C PHE A 94 10.39 5.84 11.29
N VAL A 95 9.16 5.38 11.04
CA VAL A 95 8.02 6.24 10.71
C VAL A 95 7.64 7.07 11.93
N GLU A 96 7.47 6.43 13.09
CA GLU A 96 7.20 7.09 14.37
C GLU A 96 8.37 7.97 14.84
N ALA A 97 9.60 7.60 14.49
CA ALA A 97 10.80 8.37 14.79
C ALA A 97 11.07 9.50 13.78
N HIS A 98 10.18 9.74 12.81
CA HIS A 98 10.36 10.71 11.73
C HIS A 98 11.76 10.66 11.07
N SER A 99 12.28 9.44 10.89
CA SER A 99 13.65 9.21 10.43
C SER A 99 13.67 8.80 8.96
N SER A 100 14.54 9.41 8.16
CA SER A 100 14.73 9.02 6.77
C SER A 100 15.46 7.67 6.65
N VAL A 101 15.11 6.89 5.62
CA VAL A 101 15.77 5.61 5.31
C VAL A 101 16.45 5.72 3.95
N LEU A 102 17.76 5.44 3.91
CA LEU A 102 18.52 5.34 2.67
C LEU A 102 18.84 3.87 2.37
N ILE A 103 18.38 3.39 1.22
CA ILE A 103 18.69 2.05 0.72
C ILE A 103 19.66 2.17 -0.44
N PHE A 104 20.91 1.76 -0.25
CA PHE A 104 21.96 1.85 -1.27
C PHE A 104 22.62 0.49 -1.51
N GLY A 105 23.25 0.32 -2.67
CA GLY A 105 23.91 -0.92 -3.08
C GLY A 105 23.98 -1.08 -4.61
N PRO A 106 24.61 -2.15 -5.12
CA PRO A 106 24.75 -2.39 -6.56
C PRO A 106 23.40 -2.47 -7.29
N THR A 107 23.40 -2.22 -8.60
CA THR A 107 22.19 -2.42 -9.42
C THR A 107 21.80 -3.90 -9.43
N GLY A 108 20.51 -4.19 -9.54
CA GLY A 108 20.00 -5.58 -9.64
C GLY A 108 19.89 -6.37 -8.32
N VAL A 109 20.28 -5.81 -7.16
CA VAL A 109 20.21 -6.52 -5.85
C VAL A 109 18.83 -6.46 -5.17
N GLY A 110 17.78 -6.00 -5.86
CA GLY A 110 16.42 -5.95 -5.31
C GLY A 110 16.08 -4.73 -4.44
N LYS A 111 16.78 -3.59 -4.57
CA LYS A 111 16.47 -2.37 -3.79
C LYS A 111 15.06 -1.84 -4.05
N THR A 112 14.67 -1.69 -5.32
CA THR A 112 13.29 -1.32 -5.71
C THR A 112 12.26 -2.29 -5.15
N PHE A 113 12.60 -3.58 -5.14
CA PHE A 113 11.74 -4.63 -4.59
C PHE A 113 11.56 -4.47 -3.07
N LEU A 114 12.66 -4.22 -2.34
CA LEU A 114 12.63 -3.88 -0.92
C LEU A 114 11.73 -2.69 -0.63
N ALA A 115 11.93 -1.60 -1.39
CA ALA A 115 11.18 -0.36 -1.24
C ALA A 115 9.68 -0.58 -1.47
N LYS A 116 9.29 -1.36 -2.49
CA LYS A 116 7.88 -1.72 -2.73
C LYS A 116 7.28 -2.57 -1.61
N HIS A 117 8.04 -3.52 -1.05
CA HIS A 117 7.58 -4.32 0.09
C HIS A 117 7.44 -3.49 1.36
N LEU A 118 8.36 -2.54 1.58
CA LEU A 118 8.26 -1.59 2.67
C LEU A 118 7.01 -0.72 2.51
N ALA A 119 6.76 -0.18 1.31
CA ALA A 119 5.56 0.57 0.99
C ALA A 119 4.30 -0.23 1.33
N PHE A 120 4.26 -1.50 0.93
CA PHE A 120 3.16 -2.40 1.25
C PHE A 120 2.96 -2.59 2.76
N ALA A 121 4.04 -2.84 3.51
CA ALA A 121 3.99 -2.99 4.96
C ALA A 121 3.43 -1.73 5.64
N CYS A 122 3.85 -0.54 5.19
CA CYS A 122 3.36 0.73 5.71
C CYS A 122 1.86 0.94 5.42
N LEU A 123 1.43 0.65 4.18
CA LEU A 123 0.01 0.74 3.80
C LEU A 123 -0.88 -0.20 4.63
N LYS A 124 -0.38 -1.41 4.92
CA LYS A 124 -1.05 -2.40 5.76
C LYS A 124 -1.11 -1.96 7.22
N ALA A 125 -0.08 -1.28 7.72
CA ALA A 125 -0.05 -0.68 9.06
C ALA A 125 -0.94 0.57 9.19
N GLY A 126 -1.47 1.08 8.08
CA GLY A 126 -2.45 2.17 8.08
C GLY A 126 -1.91 3.49 7.51
N TYR A 127 -0.58 3.64 7.41
CA TYR A 127 0.08 4.82 6.87
C TYR A 127 -0.29 5.08 5.41
N SER A 128 -0.22 6.34 5.04
CA SER A 128 -0.30 6.82 3.67
C SER A 128 1.10 6.83 3.04
N VAL A 129 1.19 6.35 1.80
CA VAL A 129 2.45 6.20 1.09
C VAL A 129 2.31 6.76 -0.32
N THR A 130 3.36 7.43 -0.79
CA THR A 130 3.56 7.74 -2.22
C THR A 130 4.87 7.12 -2.68
N PHE A 131 4.82 6.29 -3.72
CA PHE A 131 5.99 5.74 -4.39
C PHE A 131 6.21 6.48 -5.70
N ALA A 132 7.37 7.09 -5.88
CA ALA A 132 7.74 7.81 -7.08
C ALA A 132 9.15 7.43 -7.53
N ARG A 133 9.37 7.39 -8.85
CA ARG A 133 10.73 7.38 -9.40
C ARG A 133 11.27 8.79 -9.41
N ALA A 134 12.53 8.97 -9.03
CA ALA A 134 13.18 10.28 -8.95
C ALA A 134 13.01 11.09 -10.26
N ASP A 135 13.27 10.47 -11.41
CA ASP A 135 13.15 11.12 -12.73
C ASP A 135 11.73 11.63 -13.04
N LYS A 136 10.70 10.89 -12.59
CA LYS A 136 9.29 11.28 -12.76
C LYS A 136 8.88 12.36 -11.77
N LEU A 137 9.37 12.28 -10.55
CA LEU A 137 9.10 13.25 -9.50
C LEU A 137 9.59 14.63 -9.92
N PHE A 138 10.88 14.77 -10.24
CA PHE A 138 11.47 16.06 -10.64
C PHE A 138 10.87 16.59 -11.94
N LYS A 139 10.59 15.71 -12.90
CA LYS A 139 9.87 16.12 -14.12
C LYS A 139 8.48 16.68 -13.80
N HIS A 140 7.76 16.08 -12.86
CA HIS A 140 6.42 16.53 -12.47
C HIS A 140 6.48 17.91 -11.79
N LEU A 141 7.43 18.11 -10.87
CA LEU A 141 7.67 19.41 -10.22
C LEU A 141 7.99 20.49 -11.25
N ARG A 142 8.95 20.22 -12.15
CA ARG A 142 9.33 21.15 -13.20
C ARG A 142 8.16 21.54 -14.13
N LEU A 143 7.34 20.58 -14.55
CA LEU A 143 6.16 20.87 -15.37
C LEU A 143 5.12 21.69 -14.61
N SER A 144 4.92 21.38 -13.32
CA SER A 144 3.98 22.10 -12.47
C SER A 144 4.39 23.55 -12.17
N ALA A 145 5.70 23.84 -12.19
CA ALA A 145 6.20 25.21 -12.11
C ALA A 145 5.84 26.04 -13.36
N ILE A 146 5.76 25.40 -14.53
CA ILE A 146 5.42 26.06 -15.80
C ILE A 146 3.91 26.33 -15.91
N ASP A 147 3.08 25.41 -15.45
CA ASP A 147 1.61 25.52 -15.54
C ASP A 147 0.95 26.17 -14.31
N GLY A 148 1.74 26.61 -13.33
CA GLY A 148 1.27 27.30 -12.13
C GLY A 148 0.66 26.40 -11.06
N THR A 149 0.89 25.09 -11.12
CA THR A 149 0.36 24.10 -10.16
C THR A 149 1.40 23.55 -9.17
N TYR A 150 2.57 24.19 -9.05
CA TYR A 150 3.68 23.75 -8.20
C TYR A 150 3.28 23.41 -6.77
N GLU A 151 2.66 24.36 -6.06
CA GLU A 151 2.20 24.20 -4.67
C GLU A 151 1.31 22.96 -4.46
N ARG A 152 0.43 22.70 -5.42
CA ARG A 152 -0.44 21.53 -5.37
C ARG A 152 0.35 20.24 -5.58
N THR A 153 1.33 20.29 -6.48
CA THR A 153 2.16 19.15 -6.88
C THR A 153 3.15 18.77 -5.80
N ILE A 154 3.91 19.72 -5.25
CA ILE A 154 4.82 19.46 -4.13
C ILE A 154 4.05 18.98 -2.90
N GLY A 155 2.90 19.60 -2.59
CA GLY A 155 2.00 19.14 -1.54
C GLY A 155 1.44 17.73 -1.77
N SER A 156 1.53 17.14 -2.97
CA SER A 156 1.17 15.72 -3.18
C SER A 156 2.26 14.75 -2.73
N TYR A 157 3.51 15.22 -2.66
CA TYR A 157 4.67 14.48 -2.18
C TYR A 157 4.94 14.69 -0.69
N LEU A 158 4.52 15.84 -0.13
CA LEU A 158 4.68 16.17 1.31
C LEU A 158 3.53 15.65 2.21
N ARG A 159 2.32 15.53 1.67
CA ARG A 159 1.15 15.04 2.44
C ARG A 159 1.20 13.58 2.94
N PRO A 160 1.76 12.58 2.21
CA PRO A 160 1.77 11.21 2.70
C PRO A 160 2.70 11.09 3.91
N ASP A 161 2.39 10.15 4.82
CA ASP A 161 3.26 9.84 5.96
C ASP A 161 4.64 9.36 5.50
N ILE A 162 4.72 8.77 4.29
CA ILE A 162 5.94 8.22 3.73
C ILE A 162 6.01 8.51 2.23
N LEU A 163 7.07 9.19 1.82
CA LEU A 163 7.47 9.34 0.43
C LEU A 163 8.64 8.40 0.13
N ILE A 164 8.46 7.50 -0.84
CA ILE A 164 9.51 6.62 -1.33
C ILE A 164 9.97 7.12 -2.70
N ILE A 165 11.25 7.47 -2.78
CA ILE A 165 11.89 7.94 -4.01
C ILE A 165 12.84 6.84 -4.50
N ASP A 166 12.45 6.16 -5.57
CA ASP A 166 13.23 5.09 -6.19
C ASP A 166 14.14 5.62 -7.31
N ASP A 167 15.17 4.86 -7.67
CA ASP A 167 16.20 5.25 -8.66
C ASP A 167 16.92 6.58 -8.33
N PHE A 168 16.94 6.96 -7.06
CA PHE A 168 17.60 8.18 -6.61
C PHE A 168 19.13 8.10 -6.82
N GLY A 169 19.72 9.14 -7.41
CA GLY A 169 21.17 9.22 -7.66
C GLY A 169 21.70 8.38 -8.83
N ILE A 170 20.83 7.85 -9.71
CA ILE A 170 21.28 7.19 -10.96
C ILE A 170 21.85 8.22 -11.96
N LYS A 171 21.38 9.46 -11.90
CA LYS A 171 21.88 10.58 -12.70
C LYS A 171 22.31 11.71 -11.77
N GLU A 172 23.25 12.52 -12.22
CA GLU A 172 23.56 13.78 -11.57
C GLU A 172 22.32 14.67 -11.56
N MET A 173 22.01 15.20 -10.37
CA MET A 173 20.91 16.14 -10.20
C MET A 173 21.32 17.53 -10.67
N THR A 174 20.40 18.26 -11.29
CA THR A 174 20.61 19.68 -11.54
C THR A 174 20.53 20.48 -10.23
N ARG A 175 20.96 21.74 -10.26
CA ARG A 175 20.88 22.61 -9.09
C ARG A 175 19.44 22.84 -8.64
N GLU A 176 18.53 22.92 -9.60
CA GLU A 176 17.09 23.07 -9.38
C GLU A 176 16.51 21.80 -8.72
N GLU A 177 16.80 20.61 -9.25
CA GLU A 177 16.35 19.34 -8.67
C GLU A 177 16.89 19.15 -7.24
N ALA A 178 18.12 19.60 -6.97
CA ALA A 178 18.69 19.58 -5.62
C ALA A 178 17.96 20.52 -4.66
N GLY A 179 17.52 21.70 -5.13
CA GLY A 179 16.69 22.61 -4.35
C GLY A 179 15.32 22.01 -4.04
N GLU A 180 14.64 21.46 -5.05
CA GLU A 180 13.34 20.78 -4.89
C GLU A 180 13.43 19.58 -3.93
N PHE A 181 14.50 18.79 -4.02
CA PHE A 181 14.73 17.68 -3.10
C PHE A 181 15.01 18.14 -1.67
N TYR A 182 15.74 19.26 -1.52
CA TYR A 182 16.01 19.83 -0.20
C TYR A 182 14.73 20.33 0.46
N GLU A 183 13.84 20.96 -0.29
CA GLU A 183 12.50 21.35 0.18
C GLU A 183 11.70 20.13 0.67
N ILE A 184 11.70 19.04 -0.11
CA ILE A 184 11.05 17.77 0.26
C ILE A 184 11.60 17.16 1.57
N ILE A 185 12.89 17.34 1.86
CA ILE A 185 13.49 16.78 3.09
C ILE A 185 13.19 17.66 4.30
N LEU A 186 13.06 18.97 4.11
CA LEU A 186 12.89 19.93 5.21
C LEU A 186 11.44 20.08 5.67
N GLU A 187 10.47 19.96 4.76
CA GLU A 187 9.04 20.07 5.07
C GLU A 187 8.42 18.74 5.52
#